data_AF-U2YG93-F1
#
_entry.id   AF-U2YG93-F1
#
_cell.length_a   1.000
_cell.length_b   1.000
_cell.length_c   1.000
_cell.angle_alpha   90.00
_cell.angle_beta   90.00
_cell.angle_gamma   90.00
#
_symmetry.space_group_name_H-M   'P 1'
#
loop_
_entity.id
_entity.type
_entity.pdbx_description
1 polymer ?
#
loop_
_entity_poly.entity_id
_entity_poly.type
_entity_poly.pdbx_seq_one_letter_code
_entity_poly.pdbx_strand_id
1 'polypeptide(L)'
;MFEVFSTGYYLGRLYVEPSDDGTAALQRRQHERVNEQVYAGEGLARTDYPLVMKVGTRHYRVEGDADVPANTLVVPRETLDEAGVDNPPALAEVLLARPDHARRLFEVGAV
;
A
#
# COMPACT_ATOMS: atom_id res chain seq x y z
N MET A 1 5.67 10.73 2.31
CA MET A 1 6.85 10.20 3.05
C MET A 1 6.30 9.19 4.05
N PHE A 2 6.98 8.04 4.22
CA PHE A 2 6.60 7.02 5.18
C PHE A 2 7.48 7.13 6.42
N GLU A 3 6.89 7.03 7.61
CA GLU A 3 7.57 7.18 8.90
C GLU A 3 7.45 5.89 9.71
N VAL A 4 8.42 5.60 10.57
CA VAL A 4 8.36 4.41 11.43
C VAL A 4 7.20 4.56 12.41
N PHE A 5 6.25 3.62 12.36
CA PHE A 5 5.06 3.65 13.21
C PHE A 5 5.06 2.54 14.27
N SER A 6 5.33 1.31 13.85
CA SER A 6 5.42 0.16 14.74
C SER A 6 6.39 -0.87 14.18
N THR A 7 6.74 -1.90 14.95
CA THR A 7 7.62 -3.00 14.52
C THR A 7 7.22 -3.62 13.17
N GLY A 8 5.92 -3.63 12.86
CA GLY A 8 5.40 -4.21 11.60
C GLY A 8 5.07 -3.19 10.50
N TYR A 9 5.01 -1.89 10.80
CA TYR A 9 4.51 -0.89 9.84
C TYR A 9 5.28 0.43 9.83
N TYR A 10 5.25 1.06 8.65
CA TYR A 10 5.43 2.48 8.46
C TYR A 10 4.06 3.15 8.28
N LEU A 11 3.91 4.38 8.75
CA LEU A 11 2.73 5.22 8.52
C LEU A 11 3.03 6.20 7.38
N GLY A 12 2.07 6.35 6.46
CA GLY A 12 2.12 7.38 5.42
C GLY A 12 0.74 7.99 5.22
N ARG A 13 0.70 9.05 4.41
CA ARG A 13 -0.54 9.69 3.99
C ARG A 13 -0.57 9.73 2.46
N LEU A 14 -1.67 9.26 1.89
CA LEU A 14 -1.91 9.22 0.45
C LEU A 14 -3.34 9.67 0.19
N TYR A 15 -3.60 10.20 -1.00
CA TYR A 15 -4.97 10.27 -1.48
C TYR A 15 -5.47 8.85 -1.70
N VAL A 16 -6.66 8.55 -1.19
CA VAL A 16 -7.30 7.25 -1.37
C VAL A 16 -8.55 7.45 -2.20
N GLU A 17 -8.67 6.63 -3.24
CA GLU A 17 -9.78 6.68 -4.19
C GLU A 17 -10.19 5.25 -4.57
N PRO A 18 -11.41 5.05 -5.12
CA PRO A 18 -11.85 3.72 -5.49
C PRO A 18 -11.10 3.23 -6.73
N SER A 19 -10.74 1.95 -6.75
CA SER A 19 -10.29 1.30 -7.97
C SER A 19 -11.47 0.92 -8.87
N ASP A 20 -11.21 0.88 -10.18
CA ASP A 20 -12.19 0.47 -11.18
C ASP A 20 -12.29 -1.05 -11.33
N ASP A 21 -11.20 -1.77 -11.04
CA ASP A 21 -11.06 -3.21 -11.21
C ASP A 21 -11.11 -4.01 -9.89
N GLY A 22 -11.24 -3.32 -8.76
CA GLY A 22 -11.24 -3.93 -7.44
C GLY A 22 -9.86 -4.41 -6.96
N THR A 23 -8.77 -3.94 -7.58
CA THR A 23 -7.41 -4.18 -7.07
C THR A 23 -6.89 -2.94 -6.34
N ALA A 24 -5.85 -3.11 -5.51
CA ALA A 24 -5.17 -1.97 -4.90
C ALA A 24 -3.89 -1.65 -5.69
N ALA A 25 -3.70 -0.38 -6.02
CA ALA A 25 -2.54 0.04 -6.79
C ALA A 25 -2.06 1.44 -6.39
N LEU A 26 -0.76 1.65 -6.54
CA LEU A 26 -0.09 2.93 -6.36
C LEU A 26 0.50 3.35 -7.70
N GLN A 27 0.74 4.64 -7.91
CA GLN A 27 1.49 5.10 -9.06
C GLN A 27 2.80 4.30 -9.23
N ARG A 28 3.04 3.72 -10.41
CA ARG A 28 4.16 2.82 -10.72
C ARG A 28 5.52 3.35 -10.24
N ARG A 29 5.86 4.61 -10.58
CA ARG A 29 7.13 5.22 -10.15
C ARG A 29 7.25 5.35 -8.63
N GLN A 30 6.15 5.58 -7.95
CA GLN A 30 6.12 5.65 -6.49
C GLN A 30 6.22 4.25 -5.88
N HIS A 31 5.53 3.27 -6.47
CA HIS A 31 5.60 1.87 -6.07
C HIS A 31 7.02 1.32 -6.17
N GLU A 32 7.70 1.54 -7.30
CA GLU A 32 9.11 1.17 -7.52
C GLU A 32 10.02 1.82 -6.48
N ARG A 33 9.87 3.13 -6.25
CA ARG A 33 10.68 3.85 -5.25
C ARG A 33 10.46 3.32 -3.83
N VAL A 34 9.24 3.00 -3.45
CA VAL A 34 8.97 2.44 -2.12
C VAL A 34 9.56 1.04 -2.00
N ASN A 35 9.46 0.22 -3.05
CA ASN A 35 10.13 -1.08 -3.07
C ASN A 35 11.64 -0.94 -2.92
N GLU A 36 12.28 -0.03 -3.66
CA GLU A 36 13.72 0.23 -3.55
C GLU A 36 14.15 0.72 -2.16
N GLN A 37 13.31 1.48 -1.46
CA GLN A 37 13.66 2.06 -0.16
C GLN A 37 13.36 1.15 1.02
N VAL A 38 12.32 0.32 0.91
CA VAL A 38 11.77 -0.44 2.05
C VAL A 38 11.96 -1.94 1.88
N TYR A 39 11.88 -2.46 0.65
CA TYR A 39 11.91 -3.89 0.35
C TYR A 39 13.23 -4.36 -0.27
N ALA A 40 13.96 -3.47 -0.94
CA ALA A 40 15.31 -3.79 -1.37
C ALA A 40 16.22 -3.93 -0.14
N GLY A 41 16.96 -5.05 -0.09
CA GLY A 41 18.10 -5.20 0.81
C GLY A 41 19.26 -4.32 0.33
N GLU A 42 20.51 -4.70 0.64
CA GLU A 42 21.74 -4.02 0.18
C GLU A 42 21.85 -3.95 -1.37
N GLY A 43 21.07 -3.09 -2.01
CA GLY A 43 21.17 -2.75 -3.43
C GLY A 43 20.39 -3.63 -4.42
N LEU A 44 19.62 -4.62 -3.98
CA LEU A 44 18.76 -5.44 -4.86
C LEU A 44 17.31 -5.45 -4.35
N ALA A 45 16.37 -5.05 -5.22
CA ALA A 45 14.94 -5.14 -4.96
C ALA A 45 14.56 -6.61 -4.69
N ARG A 46 14.17 -6.93 -3.46
CA ARG A 46 13.54 -8.23 -3.19
C ARG A 46 12.18 -8.24 -3.86
N THR A 47 12.07 -9.02 -4.92
CA THR A 47 10.80 -9.26 -5.65
C THR A 47 10.02 -10.44 -5.09
N ASP A 48 10.53 -11.10 -4.04
CA ASP A 48 9.96 -12.33 -3.51
C ASP A 48 8.57 -12.13 -2.87
N TYR A 49 8.25 -10.91 -2.42
CA TYR A 49 6.95 -10.59 -1.81
C TYR A 49 6.41 -9.24 -2.30
N PRO A 50 5.08 -9.14 -2.50
CA PRO A 50 4.46 -7.90 -2.95
C PRO A 50 4.54 -6.82 -1.87
N LEU A 51 4.46 -5.56 -2.31
CA LEU A 51 4.27 -4.44 -1.41
C LEU A 51 2.88 -4.57 -0.77
N VAL A 52 2.83 -4.59 0.57
CA VAL A 52 1.57 -4.72 1.30
C VAL A 52 1.24 -3.43 2.03
N MET A 53 0.05 -2.89 1.79
CA MET A 53 -0.49 -1.75 2.55
C MET A 53 -1.77 -2.12 3.25
N LYS A 54 -2.02 -1.48 4.39
CA LYS A 54 -3.26 -1.56 5.15
C LYS A 54 -3.97 -0.22 5.11
N VAL A 55 -5.27 -0.28 4.79
CA VAL A 55 -6.20 0.86 4.79
C VAL A 55 -7.41 0.47 5.63
N GLY A 56 -7.75 1.29 6.63
CA GLY A 56 -8.75 0.92 7.63
C GLY A 56 -8.33 -0.36 8.37
N THR A 57 -9.07 -1.45 8.16
CA THR A 57 -8.81 -2.76 8.79
C THR A 57 -8.22 -3.80 7.84
N ARG A 58 -8.22 -3.54 6.53
CA ARG A 58 -7.88 -4.50 5.48
C ARG A 58 -6.47 -4.31 4.94
N HIS A 59 -5.84 -5.41 4.54
CA HIS A 59 -4.55 -5.43 3.87
C HIS A 59 -4.70 -5.76 2.41
N TYR A 60 -3.85 -5.15 1.59
CA TYR A 60 -3.83 -5.34 0.16
C TYR A 60 -2.42 -5.54 -0.33
N ARG A 61 -2.27 -6.46 -1.29
CA ARG A 61 -1.16 -6.41 -2.24
C ARG A 61 -1.36 -5.18 -3.11
N VAL A 62 -0.35 -4.34 -3.19
CA VAL A 62 -0.40 -3.09 -3.94
C VAL A 62 0.46 -3.25 -5.17
N GLU A 63 -0.16 -3.07 -6.32
CA GLU A 63 0.51 -3.13 -7.61
C GLU A 63 1.00 -1.74 -8.05
N GLY A 64 1.94 -1.71 -9.01
CA GLY A 64 2.44 -0.49 -9.62
C GLY A 64 1.72 -0.15 -10.93
N ASP A 65 0.84 0.84 -10.91
CA ASP A 65 0.05 1.26 -12.07
C ASP A 65 0.44 2.66 -12.56
N ALA A 66 0.65 2.81 -13.87
CA ALA A 66 1.01 4.10 -14.46
C ALA A 66 -0.17 5.06 -14.61
N ASP A 67 -1.40 4.54 -14.61
CA ASP A 67 -2.63 5.34 -14.76
C ASP A 67 -3.10 5.93 -13.41
N VAL A 68 -2.61 5.38 -12.29
CA VAL A 68 -2.87 5.91 -10.95
C VAL A 68 -2.14 7.25 -10.74
N PRO A 69 -2.83 8.31 -10.28
CA PRO A 69 -2.21 9.60 -10.03
C PRO A 69 -1.09 9.53 -8.97
N ALA A 70 -0.13 10.46 -9.05
CA ALA A 70 0.93 10.55 -8.06
C ALA A 70 0.36 10.75 -6.64
N ASN A 71 0.99 10.13 -5.64
CA ASN A 71 0.57 10.17 -4.23
C ASN A 71 -0.86 9.65 -3.98
N THR A 72 -1.37 8.80 -4.88
CA THR A 72 -2.71 8.22 -4.79
C THR A 72 -2.61 6.71 -4.71
N LEU A 73 -3.38 6.14 -3.79
CA LEU A 73 -3.61 4.70 -3.64
C LEU A 73 -5.05 4.42 -4.03
N VAL A 74 -5.25 3.65 -5.09
CA VAL A 74 -6.58 3.12 -5.41
C VAL A 74 -6.82 1.88 -4.57
N VAL A 75 -8.05 1.68 -4.09
CA VAL A 75 -8.47 0.52 -3.28
C VAL A 75 -9.88 0.07 -3.67
N PRO A 76 -10.26 -1.19 -3.40
CA PRO A 76 -11.65 -1.64 -3.58
C PRO A 76 -12.64 -0.71 -2.89
N ARG A 77 -13.79 -0.45 -3.53
CA ARG A 77 -14.80 0.51 -3.04
C ARG A 77 -15.24 0.24 -1.60
N GLU A 78 -15.42 -1.03 -1.24
CA GLU A 78 -15.83 -1.41 0.12
C GLU A 78 -14.80 -1.04 1.20
N THR A 79 -13.55 -0.81 0.82
CA THR A 79 -12.50 -0.32 1.75
C THR A 79 -12.77 1.10 2.20
N LEU A 80 -13.36 1.93 1.34
CA LEU A 80 -13.57 3.35 1.63
C LEU A 80 -14.56 3.51 2.77
N ASP A 81 -15.67 2.76 2.71
CA ASP A 81 -16.69 2.75 3.76
C ASP A 81 -16.08 2.29 5.11
N GLU A 82 -15.28 1.22 5.11
CA GLU A 82 -14.62 0.71 6.31
C GLU A 82 -13.53 1.64 6.86
N ALA A 83 -12.87 2.40 5.99
CA ALA A 83 -11.85 3.37 6.35
C ALA A 83 -12.43 4.74 6.74
N GLY A 84 -13.76 4.93 6.63
CA GLY A 84 -14.41 6.23 6.87
C GLY A 84 -13.99 7.30 5.86
N VAL A 85 -13.71 6.90 4.62
CA VAL A 85 -13.32 7.79 3.53
C VAL A 85 -14.58 8.23 2.79
N ASP A 86 -15.14 9.36 3.23
CA ASP A 86 -16.26 10.02 2.57
C ASP A 86 -15.76 10.94 1.43
N ASN A 87 -16.44 10.91 0.28
CA ASN A 87 -16.17 11.77 -0.89
C ASN A 87 -14.72 11.67 -1.43
N PRO A 88 -14.31 10.50 -1.98
CA PRO A 88 -13.00 10.31 -2.59
C PRO A 88 -12.81 11.18 -3.86
N PRO A 89 -11.56 11.55 -4.22
CA PRO A 89 -10.31 11.21 -3.55
C PRO A 89 -10.11 12.01 -2.25
N ALA A 90 -9.70 11.35 -1.17
CA ALA A 90 -9.47 11.99 0.13
C ALA A 90 -8.12 11.61 0.73
N LEU A 91 -7.47 12.54 1.41
CA LEU A 91 -6.19 12.29 2.07
C LEU A 91 -6.40 11.45 3.33
N ALA A 92 -5.91 10.21 3.32
CA ALA A 92 -6.07 9.27 4.43
C ALA A 92 -4.74 8.69 4.89
N GLU A 93 -4.73 8.18 6.11
CA GLU A 93 -3.61 7.43 6.67
C GLU A 93 -3.58 6.02 6.10
N VAL A 94 -2.38 5.59 5.69
CA VAL A 94 -2.13 4.26 5.15
C VAL A 94 -0.94 3.65 5.88
N LEU A 95 -1.00 2.36 6.16
CA LEU A 95 0.07 1.64 6.84
C LEU A 95 0.80 0.73 5.85
N LEU A 96 2.06 1.04 5.56
CA LEU A 96 2.92 0.18 4.74
C LEU A 96 3.54 -0.90 5.63
N ALA A 97 3.32 -2.17 5.30
CA ALA A 97 3.93 -3.28 6.01
C ALA A 97 5.45 -3.32 5.74
N ARG A 98 6.23 -3.57 6.79
CA ARG A 98 7.67 -3.88 6.65
C ARG A 98 7.85 -5.25 5.97
N PRO A 99 8.99 -5.52 5.32
CA PRO A 99 9.17 -6.73 4.51
C PRO A 99 8.86 -8.05 5.24
N ASP A 100 9.35 -8.21 6.48
CA ASP A 100 9.09 -9.44 7.27
C ASP A 100 7.63 -9.61 7.65
N HIS A 101 6.93 -8.50 7.88
CA HIS A 101 5.51 -8.51 8.22
C HIS A 101 4.65 -8.76 6.98
N ALA A 102 5.02 -8.16 5.84
CA ALA A 102 4.37 -8.41 4.54
C ALA A 102 4.51 -9.87 4.11
N ARG A 103 5.70 -10.46 4.26
CA ARG A 103 5.92 -11.91 4.05
C ARG A 103 4.95 -12.73 4.88
N ARG A 104 4.85 -12.45 6.18
CA ARG A 104 3.94 -13.20 7.08
C ARG A 104 2.48 -13.08 6.63
N LEU A 105 2.03 -11.87 6.30
CA LEU A 105 0.66 -11.63 5.82
C LEU A 105 0.35 -12.42 4.54
N PHE A 106 1.32 -12.48 3.63
CA PHE A 106 1.23 -13.28 2.40
C PHE A 106 1.14 -14.78 2.70
N GLU A 107 2.02 -15.30 3.57
CA GLU A 107 2.06 -16.73 3.92
C GLU A 107 0.77 -17.23 4.59
N VAL A 108 0.10 -16.38 5.36
CA VAL A 108 -1.17 -16.74 6.04
C VAL A 108 -2.42 -16.40 5.23
N GLY A 109 -2.27 -15.86 4.00
CA GLY A 109 -3.39 -15.49 3.13
C GLY A 109 -4.23 -14.31 3.63
N ALA A 110 -3.61 -13.39 4.37
CA ALA A 110 -4.28 -12.18 4.90
C ALA A 110 -4.15 -10.96 3.95
N VAL A 111 -3.85 -11.18 2.67
CA VAL A 111 -3.69 -10.17 1.59
C VAL A 111 -4.15 -10.68 0.24
#